data_AF-A0A537XA84-F1
#
_entry.id   AF-A0A537XA84-F1
#
_cell.length_a   1.000
_cell.length_b   1.000
_cell.length_c   1.000
_cell.angle_alpha   90.00
_cell.angle_beta   90.00
_cell.angle_gamma   90.00
#
_symmetry.space_group_name_H-M   'P 1'
#
loop_
_entity.id
_entity.type
_entity.pdbx_description
1 polymer ?
#
loop_
_entity_poly.entity_id
_entity_poly.type
_entity_poly.pdbx_seq_one_letter_code
_entity_poly.pdbx_strand_id
1 'polypeptide(L)'
;VKVLLRSIDVLHDFYVPEFRAKMDMVPGMVTYFWMTPIRTGTFDVLCAELCGAAHAQMRAKVIIDEESEYHAWLEKQQTFAELSGRSAVKKATYKSGGK
;
A
#
# COMPACT_ATOMS: atom_id res chain seq x y z
N VAL A 1 -0.61 3.61 -11.30
CA VAL A 1 -0.88 3.10 -9.93
C VAL A 1 -1.90 3.99 -9.25
N LYS A 2 -2.97 3.41 -8.67
CA LYS A 2 -3.94 4.14 -7.84
C LYS A 2 -3.71 3.76 -6.38
N VAL A 3 -3.42 4.74 -5.53
CA VAL A 3 -3.18 4.54 -4.10
C VAL A 3 -4.45 4.87 -3.35
N LEU A 4 -5.04 3.89 -2.68
CA LEU A 4 -6.20 4.08 -1.80
C LEU A 4 -5.70 4.23 -0.37
N LEU A 5 -6.13 5.30 0.28
CA LEU A 5 -5.66 5.71 1.59
C LEU A 5 -6.82 5.77 2.57
N ARG A 6 -6.59 5.26 3.78
CA ARG A 6 -7.54 5.33 4.89
C ARG A 6 -6.78 5.38 6.21
N SER A 7 -7.16 6.30 7.09
CA SER A 7 -6.69 6.28 8.48
C SER A 7 -7.61 5.45 9.38
N ILE A 8 -7.04 4.81 10.39
CA ILE A 8 -7.76 4.03 11.41
C ILE A 8 -7.98 4.81 12.71
N ASP A 9 -7.18 5.86 12.96
CA ASP A 9 -7.09 6.53 14.25
C ASP A 9 -7.30 8.05 14.14
N VAL A 10 -6.34 8.78 13.58
CA VAL A 10 -6.30 10.25 13.50
C VAL A 10 -5.97 10.72 12.08
N LEU A 11 -5.93 12.03 11.86
CA LEU A 11 -5.52 12.56 10.55
C LEU A 11 -4.03 12.29 10.32
N HIS A 12 -3.72 11.74 9.15
CA HIS A 12 -2.35 11.63 8.63
C HIS A 12 -2.32 12.24 7.22
N ASP A 13 -1.14 12.39 6.62
CA ASP A 13 -0.99 12.73 5.21
C ASP A 13 0.06 11.82 4.59
N PHE A 14 -0.26 11.17 3.47
CA PHE A 14 0.71 10.43 2.69
C PHE A 14 1.40 11.38 1.72
N TYR A 15 2.68 11.70 1.97
CA TYR A 15 3.45 12.62 1.14
C TYR A 15 4.69 11.97 0.54
N VAL A 16 4.86 12.08 -0.78
CA VAL A 16 6.12 11.77 -1.47
C VAL A 16 6.67 13.06 -2.11
N PRO A 17 7.70 13.70 -1.52
CA PRO A 17 8.20 14.99 -1.97
C PRO A 17 8.63 15.03 -3.44
N GLU A 18 9.34 14.01 -3.89
CA GLU A 18 9.86 13.93 -5.26
C GLU A 18 8.75 13.76 -6.31
N PHE A 19 7.58 13.26 -5.90
CA PHE A 19 6.42 13.14 -6.78
C PHE A 19 5.54 14.39 -6.74
N ARG A 20 5.82 15.33 -5.81
CA ARG A 20 4.99 16.51 -5.53
C ARG A 20 3.52 16.12 -5.28
N ALA A 21 3.31 14.95 -4.71
CA ALA A 21 2.01 14.36 -4.48
C ALA A 21 1.84 14.10 -2.99
N LYS A 22 0.80 14.69 -2.42
CA LYS A 22 0.39 14.51 -1.03
C LYS A 22 -1.12 14.26 -0.97
N MET A 23 -1.59 13.50 0.01
CA MET A 23 -3.01 13.29 0.22
C MET A 23 -3.31 12.94 1.68
N ASP A 24 -4.23 13.71 2.26
CA ASP A 24 -4.71 13.52 3.62
C ASP A 24 -5.45 12.19 3.76
N MET A 25 -5.16 11.48 4.84
CA MET A 25 -5.81 10.25 5.28
C MET A 25 -6.77 10.59 6.42
N VAL A 26 -8.01 10.93 6.07
CA VAL A 26 -9.03 11.34 7.04
C VAL A 26 -9.77 10.11 7.59
N PRO A 27 -9.89 9.95 8.92
CA PRO A 27 -10.64 8.85 9.51
C PRO A 27 -12.10 8.80 9.00
N GLY A 28 -12.57 7.60 8.67
CA GLY A 28 -13.95 7.38 8.21
C GLY A 28 -14.18 7.54 6.71
N MET A 29 -13.17 7.95 5.92
CA MET A 29 -13.27 8.02 4.46
C MET A 29 -12.06 7.38 3.77
N VAL A 30 -12.25 6.98 2.51
CA VAL A 30 -11.17 6.54 1.63
C VAL A 30 -10.82 7.69 0.72
N THR A 31 -9.62 8.25 0.88
CA THR A 31 -9.04 9.19 -0.07
C THR A 31 -8.15 8.44 -1.05
N TYR A 32 -7.83 9.05 -2.18
CA TYR A 32 -6.96 8.43 -3.15
C TYR A 32 -6.24 9.48 -3.99
N PHE A 33 -5.11 9.07 -4.55
CA PHE A 33 -4.51 9.75 -5.68
C PHE A 33 -3.98 8.68 -6.64
N TRP A 34 -3.62 9.10 -7.85
CA TRP A 34 -3.02 8.21 -8.84
C TRP A 34 -1.76 8.84 -9.41
N MET A 35 -0.83 7.98 -9.81
CA MET A 35 0.41 8.38 -10.43
C MET A 35 0.81 7.35 -11.51
N THR A 36 1.60 7.82 -12.48
CA THR A 36 2.31 6.96 -13.42
C THR A 36 3.80 7.15 -13.16
N PRO A 37 4.51 6.13 -12.65
CA PRO A 37 5.96 6.18 -12.49
C PRO A 37 6.65 6.43 -13.83
N ILE A 38 7.62 7.35 -13.85
CA ILE A 38 8.40 7.71 -15.06
C ILE A 38 9.90 7.42 -14.93
N ARG A 39 10.36 7.05 -13.74
CA ARG A 39 11.76 6.70 -13.46
C ARG A 39 11.83 5.71 -12.30
N THR A 40 12.77 4.79 -12.38
CA THR A 40 13.09 3.87 -11.28
C THR A 40 13.81 4.61 -10.15
N GLY A 41 13.76 4.02 -8.95
CA GLY A 41 14.43 4.57 -7.77
C GLY A 41 13.68 4.32 -6.47
N THR A 42 14.28 4.80 -5.38
CA THR A 42 13.71 4.73 -4.03
C THR A 42 13.41 6.12 -3.52
N PHE A 43 12.18 6.34 -3.06
CA PHE A 43 11.63 7.64 -2.71
C PHE A 43 11.11 7.63 -1.28
N ASP A 44 11.39 8.68 -0.51
CA ASP A 44 10.89 8.77 0.86
C ASP A 44 9.41 9.13 0.88
N VAL A 45 8.68 8.44 1.75
CA VAL A 45 7.31 8.76 2.16
C VAL A 45 7.37 9.37 3.54
N LEU A 46 6.70 10.50 3.71
CA LEU A 46 6.62 11.24 4.97
C LEU A 46 5.17 11.38 5.39
N CYS A 47 4.91 11.39 6.69
CA CYS A 47 3.68 11.94 7.22
C CYS A 47 3.75 13.47 7.20
N ALA A 48 2.85 14.15 6.48
CA ALA A 48 2.84 15.62 6.36
C ALA A 48 1.72 16.32 7.14
N GLU A 49 1.02 15.59 8.02
CA GLU A 49 0.03 16.13 8.95
C GLU A 49 0.37 15.70 10.38
N LEU A 50 0.33 16.63 11.34
CA LEU A 50 0.65 16.34 12.73
C LEU A 50 -0.32 15.30 13.32
N CYS A 51 0.19 14.08 13.53
CA CYS A 51 -0.61 12.93 13.93
C CYS A 51 -0.28 12.38 15.34
N GLY A 52 0.54 13.10 16.11
CA GLY A 52 0.88 12.75 17.50
C GLY A 52 2.37 12.82 17.82
N ALA A 53 2.77 12.28 18.98
CA ALA A 53 4.13 12.40 19.50
C ALA A 53 5.21 11.77 18.60
N ALA A 54 4.89 10.65 17.94
CA ALA A 54 5.80 9.96 17.04
C ALA A 54 5.67 10.42 15.57
N HIS A 55 4.98 11.54 15.29
CA HIS A 55 4.72 12.03 13.93
C HIS A 55 5.97 12.06 13.05
N ALA A 56 7.09 12.59 13.56
CA ALA A 56 8.36 12.68 12.81
C ALA A 56 9.01 11.32 12.46
N GLN A 57 8.58 10.24 13.12
CA GLN A 57 9.09 8.88 12.91
C GLN A 57 8.25 8.11 11.88
N MET A 58 7.12 8.65 11.44
CA MET A 58 6.29 8.03 10.40
C MET A 58 6.93 8.23 9.03
N ARG A 59 7.87 7.34 8.71
CA ARG A 59 8.62 7.31 7.46
C ARG A 59 8.45 5.97 6.78
N ALA A 60 8.29 5.99 5.47
CA ALA A 60 8.30 4.80 4.63
C ALA A 60 9.01 5.09 3.31
N LYS A 61 9.02 4.13 2.39
CA LYS A 61 9.64 4.28 1.07
C LYS A 61 8.69 3.78 -0.01
N VAL A 62 8.65 4.50 -1.14
CA VAL A 62 8.14 3.97 -2.40
C VAL A 62 9.33 3.54 -3.22
N ILE A 63 9.33 2.29 -3.67
CA ILE A 63 10.35 1.75 -4.57
C ILE A 63 9.68 1.57 -5.93
N ILE A 64 10.28 2.17 -6.96
CA ILE A 64 9.89 1.98 -8.35
C ILE A 64 10.99 1.16 -9.01
N ASP A 65 10.65 -0.07 -9.34
CA ASP A 65 11.52 -1.01 -10.05
C ASP A 65 10.97 -1.33 -11.44
N GLU A 66 11.81 -1.96 -12.25
CA GLU A 66 11.39 -2.59 -13.51
C GLU A 66 10.41 -3.73 -13.25
N GLU A 67 9.56 -4.02 -14.23
CA GLU A 67 8.48 -5.00 -14.09
C GLU A 67 8.98 -6.40 -13.70
N SER A 68 10.09 -6.86 -14.30
CA SER A 68 10.69 -8.17 -13.97
C SER A 68 11.18 -8.25 -12.53
N GLU A 69 11.82 -7.20 -12.03
CA GLU A 69 12.33 -7.13 -10.66
C GLU A 69 11.18 -7.05 -9.65
N TYR A 70 10.13 -6.29 -9.97
CA TYR A 70 8.91 -6.24 -9.16
C TYR A 70 8.25 -7.63 -9.04
N HIS A 71 8.15 -8.39 -10.13
CA HIS A 71 7.62 -9.74 -10.10
C HIS A 71 8.50 -10.69 -9.27
N ALA A 72 9.81 -10.64 -9.45
CA ALA A 72 10.75 -11.44 -8.66
C ALA A 72 10.72 -11.08 -7.16
N TRP A 73 10.46 -9.82 -6.82
CA TRP A 73 10.23 -9.38 -5.44
C TRP A 73 8.90 -9.88 -4.89
N LEU A 74 7.84 -9.82 -5.69
CA LEU A 74 6.48 -10.22 -5.33
C LEU A 74 6.40 -11.72 -5.00
N GLU A 75 7.09 -12.56 -5.77
CA GLU A 75 7.17 -14.02 -5.54
C GLU A 75 7.82 -14.39 -4.20
N LYS A 76 8.62 -13.50 -3.63
CA LYS A 76 9.27 -13.71 -2.32
C LYS A 76 8.38 -13.30 -1.14
N GLN A 77 7.27 -12.60 -1.39
CA GLN A 77 6.39 -12.11 -0.33
C GLN A 77 5.42 -13.20 0.12
N GLN A 78 5.22 -13.28 1.44
CA GLN A 78 4.18 -14.16 2.00
C GLN A 78 2.81 -13.52 1.84
N THR A 79 1.82 -14.33 1.48
CA THR A 79 0.44 -13.88 1.41
C THR A 79 -0.13 -13.65 2.81
N PHE A 80 -1.14 -12.78 2.93
CA PHE A 80 -1.84 -12.58 4.20
C PHE A 80 -2.42 -13.89 4.75
N ALA A 81 -2.86 -14.80 3.88
CA ALA A 81 -3.37 -16.11 4.29
C ALA A 81 -2.30 -16.97 4.98
N GLU A 82 -1.08 -16.95 4.45
CA GLU A 82 0.08 -17.65 5.04
C GLU A 82 0.51 -17.01 6.37
N LEU A 83 0.55 -15.67 6.42
CA LEU A 83 0.92 -14.92 7.64
C LEU A 83 -0.11 -15.02 8.77
N SER A 84 -1.40 -15.06 8.44
CA SER A 84 -2.48 -15.04 9.45
C SER A 84 -2.73 -16.38 10.14
N GLY A 85 -1.93 -17.42 9.84
CA GLY A 85 -2.06 -18.73 10.48
C GLY A 85 -3.41 -19.41 10.25
N ARG A 86 -4.24 -18.90 9.33
CA ARG A 86 -5.48 -19.56 8.90
C ARG A 86 -5.11 -20.78 8.06
N SER A 87 -4.86 -21.90 8.75
CA SER A 87 -4.74 -23.21 8.12
C SER A 87 -5.92 -23.43 7.17
N ALA A 88 -5.60 -23.58 5.88
CA ALA A 88 -6.46 -24.09 4.83
C ALA A 88 -7.94 -23.64 4.93
N VAL A 89 -8.24 -22.42 4.49
CA VAL A 89 -9.57 -22.17 3.93
C VAL A 89 -9.70 -23.13 2.75
N LYS A 90 -10.44 -24.23 2.94
CA LYS A 90 -10.71 -25.20 1.87
C LYS A 90 -11.15 -24.38 0.64
N LYS A 91 -10.41 -24.51 -0.48
CA LYS A 91 -10.86 -23.96 -1.76
C LYS A 91 -12.28 -24.49 -1.96
N ALA A 92 -13.27 -23.60 -1.93
CA ALA A 92 -14.63 -23.97 -2.27
C ALA A 92 -14.59 -24.41 -3.73
N THR A 93 -14.68 -25.72 -3.96
CA THR A 93 -14.78 -26.27 -5.31
C THR A 93 -16.16 -25.92 -5.83
N TYR A 94 -16.23 -24.91 -6.69
CA TYR A 94 -17.41 -24.67 -7.49
C TYR A 94 -17.48 -25.78 -8.55
N LYS A 95 -18.38 -26.76 -8.35
CA LYS A 95 -18.79 -27.65 -9.43
C LYS A 95 -19.72 -26.84 -10.33
N SER A 96 -19.23 -26.49 -11.51
CA SER A 96 -20.10 -26.13 -12.63
C SER A 96 -21.01 -27.33 -12.90
N GLY A 97 -22.23 -27.26 -12.40
CA GLY A 97 -23.28 -28.22 -12.71
C GLY A 97 -23.72 -27.98 -14.14
N GLY A 98 -23.09 -28.65 -15.09
CA GLY A 98 -23.60 -28.75 -16.45
C GLY A 98 -24.78 -29.70 -16.50
N LYS A 99 -25.97 -29.16 -16.73
CA LYS A 99 -26.91 -29.58 -17.78
C LYS A 99 -27.71 -28.37 -18.23
#